data_AF-A0A9D7XJM9-F1
#
_entry.id   AF-A0A9D7XJM9-F1
#
_cell.length_a   1.000
_cell.length_b   1.000
_cell.length_c   1.000
_cell.angle_alpha   90.00
_cell.angle_beta   90.00
_cell.angle_gamma   90.00
#
_symmetry.space_group_name_H-M   'P 1'
#
loop_
_entity.id
_entity.type
_entity.pdbx_description
1 polymer ?
#
loop_
_entity_poly.entity_id
_entity_poly.type
_entity_poly.pdbx_seq_one_letter_code
_entity_poly.pdbx_strand_id
1 'polypeptide(L)'
;MKANFFYMLCFLIVGTWACKNAGSSKISINGHKYTLTKDEPGVNAKEGDYVYFKYKVRAKDSVVFNSEVQTPVVKFKMPKIEKSDPKASQPIMEILANMSKGDEGTITHVIDEELKNKLVCQV
;
A
#
# COMPACT_ATOMS: atom_id res chain seq x y z
N MET A 1 -14.63 49.35 -26.16
CA MET A 1 -14.13 48.94 -24.82
C MET A 1 -14.94 47.76 -24.27
N LYS A 2 -14.77 46.53 -24.78
CA LYS A 2 -15.46 45.33 -24.23
C LYS A 2 -14.67 44.01 -24.39
N ALA A 3 -13.53 44.00 -25.09
CA ALA A 3 -12.78 42.77 -25.40
C ALA A 3 -11.73 42.36 -24.35
N ASN A 4 -11.39 43.24 -23.40
CA ASN A 4 -10.29 43.00 -22.45
C ASN A 4 -10.72 42.28 -21.16
N PHE A 5 -12.02 42.15 -20.91
CA PHE A 5 -12.52 41.51 -19.69
C PHE A 5 -12.57 39.97 -19.81
N PHE A 6 -12.73 39.45 -21.03
CA PHE A 6 -12.85 38.01 -21.26
C PHE A 6 -11.51 37.27 -21.17
N TYR A 7 -10.40 37.92 -21.54
CA TYR A 7 -9.05 37.32 -21.46
C TYR A 7 -8.51 37.21 -20.03
N MET A 8 -9.00 38.03 -19.09
CA MET A 8 -8.56 38.01 -17.70
C MET A 8 -9.16 36.83 -16.90
N LEU A 9 -10.30 36.27 -17.35
CA LEU A 9 -10.94 35.13 -16.69
C LEU A 9 -10.32 33.78 -17.10
N CYS A 10 -9.70 33.67 -18.28
CA CYS A 10 -9.05 32.44 -18.74
C CYS A 10 -7.69 32.17 -18.06
N PHE A 11 -6.95 33.21 -17.65
CA PHE A 11 -5.67 33.04 -16.96
C PHE A 11 -5.79 32.54 -15.52
N LEU A 12 -6.98 32.63 -14.91
CA LEU A 12 -7.21 32.24 -13.53
C LEU A 12 -7.54 30.74 -13.36
N ILE A 13 -7.81 30.02 -14.46
CA ILE A 13 -8.23 28.60 -14.45
C ILE A 13 -7.02 27.65 -14.64
N VAL A 14 -5.85 28.16 -15.02
CA VAL A 14 -4.67 27.32 -15.39
C VAL A 14 -3.73 27.07 -14.19
N GLY A 15 -4.03 27.59 -12.99
CA GLY A 15 -3.08 27.67 -11.88
C GLY A 15 -3.05 26.52 -10.86
N THR A 16 -3.90 25.49 -10.95
CA THR A 16 -4.04 24.52 -9.84
C THR A 16 -3.89 23.06 -10.27
N TRP A 17 -2.86 22.75 -11.05
CA TRP A 17 -2.31 21.39 -11.12
C TRP A 17 -1.08 21.28 -10.20
N ALA A 18 -1.30 21.47 -8.90
CA ALA A 18 -0.35 21.04 -7.89
C ALA A 18 -0.54 19.53 -7.67
N CYS A 19 0.16 18.70 -8.45
CA CYS A 19 0.28 17.26 -8.18
C CYS A 19 1.02 17.03 -6.86
N LYS A 20 0.32 17.14 -5.73
CA LYS A 20 0.72 16.43 -4.51
C LYS A 20 0.32 14.98 -4.71
N ASN A 21 1.26 14.14 -5.16
CA ASN A 21 1.16 12.68 -5.05
C ASN A 21 1.28 12.28 -3.57
N ALA A 22 0.32 12.71 -2.75
CA ALA A 22 0.10 12.11 -1.45
C ALA A 22 -0.58 10.77 -1.73
N GLY A 23 0.12 9.67 -1.46
CA GLY A 23 -0.42 8.33 -1.66
C GLY A 23 -1.80 8.17 -1.03
N SER A 24 -2.66 7.35 -1.64
CA SER A 24 -4.03 7.17 -1.17
C SER A 24 -4.03 6.25 0.07
N SER A 25 -4.46 6.77 1.21
CA SER A 25 -4.65 5.95 2.41
C SER A 25 -5.98 5.21 2.32
N LYS A 26 -5.94 3.88 2.49
CA LYS A 26 -7.10 3.00 2.40
C LYS A 26 -7.14 2.09 3.65
N ILE A 27 -8.30 1.46 3.87
CA ILE A 27 -8.53 0.51 4.96
C ILE A 27 -8.90 -0.83 4.35
N SER A 28 -8.31 -1.91 4.83
CA SER A 28 -8.59 -3.26 4.36
C SER A 28 -9.85 -3.86 4.98
N ILE A 29 -10.27 -5.04 4.51
CA ILE A 29 -11.49 -5.71 5.00
C ILE A 29 -11.43 -6.03 6.50
N ASN A 30 -10.24 -6.27 7.05
CA ASN A 30 -10.03 -6.52 8.48
C ASN A 30 -9.51 -5.28 9.24
N GLY A 31 -9.66 -4.08 8.66
CA GLY A 31 -9.40 -2.82 9.38
C GLY A 31 -7.94 -2.35 9.38
N HIS A 32 -7.05 -2.97 8.60
CA HIS A 32 -5.66 -2.53 8.52
C HIS A 32 -5.53 -1.29 7.64
N LYS A 33 -4.82 -0.29 8.15
CA LYS A 33 -4.52 0.92 7.39
C LYS A 33 -3.30 0.67 6.50
N TYR A 34 -3.45 0.98 5.22
CA TYR A 34 -2.36 0.97 4.27
C TYR A 34 -2.38 2.24 3.41
N THR A 35 -1.25 2.51 2.76
CA THR A 35 -1.10 3.63 1.83
C THR A 35 -0.56 3.09 0.53
N LEU A 36 -1.25 3.33 -0.58
CA LEU A 36 -0.70 3.12 -1.91
C LEU A 36 0.10 4.36 -2.30
N THR A 37 1.42 4.21 -2.35
CA THR A 37 2.35 5.25 -2.79
C THR A 37 2.38 5.37 -4.31
N LYS A 38 2.05 4.29 -5.00
CA LYS A 38 1.83 4.24 -6.44
C LYS A 38 0.60 3.37 -6.71
N ASP A 39 -0.40 3.95 -7.36
CA ASP A 39 -1.71 3.34 -7.67
C ASP A 39 -1.86 3.40 -9.20
N GLU A 40 -1.50 2.33 -9.89
CA GLU A 40 -1.60 2.20 -11.34
C GLU A 40 -2.97 1.59 -11.70
N PRO A 41 -3.54 1.95 -12.87
CA PRO A 41 -4.76 1.31 -13.32
C PRO A 41 -4.48 -0.16 -13.67
N GLY A 42 -5.26 -1.07 -13.10
CA GLY A 42 -5.12 -2.48 -13.41
C GLY A 42 -6.13 -3.37 -12.71
N VAL A 43 -6.04 -4.66 -13.00
CA VAL A 43 -6.86 -5.68 -12.33
C VAL A 43 -6.20 -6.04 -11.02
N ASN A 44 -6.97 -5.97 -9.94
CA ASN A 44 -6.54 -6.41 -8.63
C ASN A 44 -6.39 -7.93 -8.58
N ALA A 45 -5.43 -8.41 -7.78
CA ALA A 45 -5.22 -9.84 -7.57
C ALA A 45 -6.43 -10.52 -6.92
N LYS A 46 -6.79 -11.71 -7.39
CA LYS A 46 -7.93 -12.51 -6.90
C LYS A 46 -7.47 -13.79 -6.22
N GLU A 47 -8.38 -14.45 -5.52
CA GLU A 47 -8.15 -15.79 -4.98
C GLU A 47 -7.65 -16.74 -6.08
N GLY A 48 -6.60 -17.49 -5.78
CA GLY A 48 -6.00 -18.47 -6.68
C GLY A 48 -4.92 -17.92 -7.61
N ASP A 49 -4.84 -16.59 -7.79
CA ASP A 49 -3.83 -15.95 -8.63
C ASP A 49 -2.43 -16.10 -8.03
N TYR A 50 -1.42 -16.16 -8.90
CA TYR A 50 -0.02 -16.03 -8.48
C TYR A 50 0.43 -14.58 -8.60
N VAL A 51 0.84 -14.01 -7.47
CA VAL A 51 1.44 -12.67 -7.41
C VAL A 51 2.95 -12.78 -7.22
N TYR A 52 3.66 -11.83 -7.83
CA TYR A 52 5.10 -11.66 -7.71
C TYR A 52 5.37 -10.28 -7.16
N PHE A 53 5.98 -10.19 -5.99
CA PHE A 53 6.24 -8.90 -5.36
C PHE A 53 7.60 -8.88 -4.68
N LYS A 54 8.11 -7.66 -4.50
CA LYS A 54 9.27 -7.36 -3.67
C LYS A 54 8.77 -6.59 -2.45
N TYR A 55 9.40 -6.81 -1.30
CA TYR A 55 9.04 -6.12 -0.07
C TYR A 55 10.27 -5.62 0.64
N LYS A 56 10.10 -4.59 1.47
CA LYS A 56 11.12 -4.11 2.41
C LYS A 56 10.45 -4.00 3.76
N VAL A 57 11.06 -4.59 4.78
CA VAL A 57 10.60 -4.47 6.17
C VAL A 57 11.45 -3.42 6.86
N ARG A 58 10.80 -2.50 7.58
CA ARG A 58 11.48 -1.50 8.40
C ARG A 58 10.85 -1.53 9.78
N ALA A 59 11.66 -1.74 10.80
CA ALA A 59 11.23 -1.50 12.17
C ALA A 59 11.28 0.02 12.43
N LYS A 60 10.31 0.52 13.22
CA LYS A 60 10.19 1.95 13.55
C LYS A 60 11.08 2.32 14.75
N ASP A 61 11.61 1.34 15.47
CA ASP A 61 12.73 1.58 16.37
C ASP A 61 13.95 2.01 15.53
N SER A 62 14.90 2.73 16.14
CA SER A 62 16.06 3.28 15.41
C SER A 62 17.01 2.22 14.81
N VAL A 63 16.62 0.94 14.84
CA VAL A 63 17.33 -0.17 14.24
C VAL A 63 16.61 -0.53 12.95
N VAL A 64 17.05 0.08 11.85
CA VAL A 64 16.68 -0.38 10.52
C VAL A 64 17.14 -1.84 10.42
N PHE A 65 16.21 -2.80 10.47
CA PHE A 65 16.46 -4.14 9.92
C PHE A 65 16.64 -3.96 8.41
N ASN A 66 17.85 -3.54 8.03
CA ASN A 66 18.20 -3.23 6.67
C ASN A 66 18.49 -4.55 5.98
N SER A 67 17.45 -5.20 5.46
CA SER A 67 17.62 -6.24 4.45
C SER A 67 18.00 -5.59 3.12
N GLU A 68 19.14 -4.89 3.07
CA GLU A 68 19.82 -4.44 1.85
C GLU A 68 20.62 -5.60 1.22
N VAL A 69 20.07 -6.81 1.32
CA VAL A 69 20.54 -8.02 0.66
C VAL A 69 19.39 -8.40 -0.26
N GLN A 70 19.57 -8.15 -1.56
CA GLN A 70 18.66 -8.50 -2.67
C GLN A 70 17.22 -8.80 -2.23
N THR A 71 16.30 -7.84 -2.33
CA THR A 71 14.88 -8.12 -2.02
C THR A 71 14.38 -9.24 -2.94
N PRO A 72 14.19 -10.46 -2.41
CA PRO A 72 13.86 -11.60 -3.25
C PRO A 72 12.49 -11.36 -3.86
N VAL A 73 12.31 -11.76 -5.12
CA VAL A 73 10.98 -11.80 -5.71
C VAL A 73 10.23 -12.97 -5.06
N VAL A 74 9.22 -12.66 -4.27
CA VAL A 74 8.36 -13.67 -3.66
C VAL A 74 7.30 -14.06 -4.66
N LYS A 75 7.18 -15.36 -4.96
CA LYS A 75 6.05 -15.94 -5.67
C LYS A 75 5.06 -16.47 -4.65
N PHE A 76 3.84 -15.95 -4.67
CA PHE A 76 2.82 -16.29 -3.69
C PHE A 76 1.47 -16.55 -4.37
N LYS A 77 0.77 -17.61 -3.94
CA LYS A 77 -0.58 -17.90 -4.42
C LYS A 77 -1.59 -17.23 -3.48
N MET A 78 -2.42 -16.36 -4.02
CA MET A 78 -3.42 -15.62 -3.25
C MET A 78 -4.44 -16.59 -2.62
N PRO A 79 -4.58 -16.62 -1.29
CA PRO A 79 -5.61 -17.39 -0.63
C PRO A 79 -6.94 -16.65 -0.70
N LYS A 80 -8.00 -17.32 -0.27
CA LYS A 80 -9.27 -16.68 0.02
C LYS A 80 -9.10 -15.74 1.21
N ILE A 81 -9.46 -14.46 1.03
CA ILE A 81 -9.44 -13.47 2.10
C ILE A 81 -10.84 -13.34 2.66
N GLU A 82 -11.00 -13.71 3.92
CA GLU A 82 -12.27 -13.62 4.64
C GLU A 82 -12.19 -12.58 5.75
N LYS A 83 -13.36 -12.06 6.12
CA LYS A 83 -13.49 -11.16 7.25
C LYS A 83 -13.21 -11.95 8.54
N SER A 84 -12.24 -11.50 9.31
CA SER A 84 -11.79 -12.14 10.55
C SER A 84 -11.36 -11.09 11.57
N ASP A 85 -10.97 -11.53 12.76
CA ASP A 85 -10.39 -10.64 13.77
C ASP A 85 -9.10 -9.99 13.21
N PRO A 86 -8.93 -8.65 13.32
CA PRO A 86 -7.73 -7.96 12.86
C PRO A 86 -6.41 -8.57 13.36
N LYS A 87 -6.39 -9.11 14.59
CA LYS A 87 -5.21 -9.75 15.18
C LYS A 87 -4.88 -11.13 14.59
N ALA A 88 -5.88 -11.82 14.06
CA ALA A 88 -5.73 -13.14 13.44
C ALA A 88 -5.55 -13.06 11.91
N SER A 89 -5.90 -11.91 11.32
CA SER A 89 -5.79 -11.67 9.89
C SER A 89 -4.35 -11.42 9.41
N GLN A 90 -4.14 -11.47 8.09
CA GLN A 90 -2.82 -11.31 7.47
C GLN A 90 -2.78 -10.03 6.61
N PRO A 91 -2.24 -8.92 7.15
CA PRO A 91 -2.37 -7.61 6.51
C PRO A 91 -1.69 -7.52 5.14
N ILE A 92 -0.60 -8.29 4.94
CA ILE A 92 0.13 -8.34 3.67
C ILE A 92 -0.74 -8.94 2.55
N MET A 93 -1.52 -9.98 2.84
CA MET A 93 -2.42 -10.57 1.83
C MET A 93 -3.52 -9.58 1.44
N GLU A 94 -4.04 -8.84 2.41
CA GLU A 94 -5.12 -7.88 2.19
C GLU A 94 -4.68 -6.68 1.34
N ILE A 95 -3.48 -6.16 1.55
CA ILE A 95 -2.97 -5.09 0.67
C ILE A 95 -2.72 -5.63 -0.74
N LEU A 96 -2.14 -6.83 -0.89
CA LEU A 96 -1.89 -7.43 -2.20
C LEU A 96 -3.18 -7.66 -3.01
N ALA A 97 -4.28 -8.04 -2.37
CA ALA A 97 -5.58 -8.17 -3.02
C ALA A 97 -6.21 -6.82 -3.44
N ASN A 98 -5.72 -5.71 -2.88
CA ASN A 98 -6.15 -4.36 -3.26
C ASN A 98 -5.16 -3.65 -4.18
N MET A 99 -4.07 -4.33 -4.56
CA MET A 99 -3.06 -3.80 -5.46
C MET A 99 -3.24 -4.35 -6.87
N SER A 100 -3.06 -3.46 -7.84
CA SER A 100 -2.89 -3.78 -9.24
C SER A 100 -1.41 -4.08 -9.56
N LYS A 101 -1.16 -4.61 -10.76
CA LYS A 101 0.21 -4.81 -11.23
C LYS A 101 0.91 -3.46 -11.42
N GLY A 102 1.99 -3.26 -10.68
CA GLY A 102 2.81 -2.04 -10.76
C GLY A 102 2.56 -1.08 -9.61
N ASP A 103 1.59 -1.38 -8.75
CA ASP A 103 1.35 -0.64 -7.52
C ASP A 103 2.51 -0.80 -6.54
N GLU A 104 2.66 0.23 -5.70
CA GLU A 104 3.56 0.22 -4.55
C GLU A 104 2.76 0.66 -3.33
N GLY A 105 2.87 -0.11 -2.25
CA GLY A 105 2.09 0.09 -1.04
C GLY A 105 2.94 -0.08 0.20
N THR A 106 2.58 0.69 1.24
CA THR A 106 3.15 0.55 2.57
C THR A 106 2.04 0.20 3.55
N ILE A 107 2.30 -0.81 4.39
CA ILE A 107 1.45 -1.17 5.51
C ILE A 107 2.24 -1.04 6.81
N THR A 108 1.65 -0.42 7.83
CA THR A 108 2.27 -0.29 9.15
C THR A 108 1.55 -1.22 10.11
N HIS A 109 2.27 -2.21 10.64
CA HIS A 109 1.78 -3.09 11.68
C HIS A 109 2.49 -2.74 12.99
N VAL A 110 1.72 -2.46 14.04
CA VAL A 110 2.27 -2.34 15.41
C VAL A 110 2.53 -3.73 15.95
N ILE A 111 3.79 -4.08 16.21
CA ILE A 111 4.14 -5.35 16.84
C ILE A 111 3.87 -5.20 18.34
N ASP A 112 2.82 -5.85 18.83
CA ASP A 112 2.57 -6.01 20.27
C ASP A 112 3.33 -7.25 20.82
N GLU A 113 3.36 -7.40 22.15
CA GLU A 113 4.08 -8.53 22.77
C GLU A 113 3.52 -9.90 22.36
N GLU A 114 2.22 -9.98 22.08
CA GLU A 114 1.56 -11.21 21.62
C GLU A 114 2.07 -11.63 20.24
N LEU A 115 2.14 -10.68 19.30
CA LEU A 115 2.68 -10.91 17.95
C LEU A 115 4.18 -11.18 17.99
N LYS A 116 4.93 -10.49 18.86
CA LYS A 116 6.36 -10.74 19.07
C LYS A 116 6.62 -12.18 19.49
N ASN A 117 5.84 -12.71 20.43
CA ASN A 117 5.99 -14.10 20.90
C ASN A 117 5.66 -15.14 19.80
N LYS A 118 4.72 -14.83 18.89
CA LYS A 118 4.40 -15.70 17.75
C LYS A 118 5.48 -15.69 16.66
N LEU A 119 6.17 -14.57 16.47
CA LEU A 119 7.24 -14.42 15.47
C LEU A 119 8.55 -15.12 15.87
N VAL A 120 8.79 -15.31 17.18
CA VAL A 120 10.03 -15.93 17.69
C VAL A 120 9.99 -17.46 17.66
N CYS A 121 8.82 -18.09 17.52
CA CYS A 121 8.65 -19.54 17.66
C CYS A 121 8.50 -20.32 16.34
N GLN A 122 9.06 -19.84 15.23
CA GLN A 122 9.15 -20.62 13.98
C GLN A 122 10.61 -20.89 13.61
N VAL A 123 11.22 -21.84 14.33
CA VAL A 123 12.43 -22.56 13.92
C VAL A 123 12.20 -24.05 14.11
#